data_AF-A0AAV7TPW3-F1
#
_entry.id   AF-A0AAV7TPW3-F1
#
_cell.length_a   1.000
_cell.length_b   1.000
_cell.length_c   1.000
_cell.angle_alpha   90.00
_cell.angle_beta   90.00
_cell.angle_gamma   90.00
#
_symmetry.space_group_name_H-M   'P 1'
#
loop_
_entity.id
_entity.type
_entity.pdbx_description
1 polymer ?
#
loop_
_entity_poly.entity_id
_entity_poly.type
_entity_poly.pdbx_seq_one_letter_code
_entity_poly.pdbx_strand_id
1 'polypeptide(L)'
;MPIQPRQRPQGKKTNRRLNVSKLERHSVRQNLSEDLNSKLDQLSFGTNGAEEEWAAFRDVVHNTTIAHLDQNTRKHQDWFDNNDEDIQKLLDEKREAFRSLQQDTTSASKKTAYNTIKSKVQAKLREMQDSWLSRKANEIQKHTDSNTPSVSPYPEGHLRATVHWKSPLLSADGSTLLTEKNTTLKRWAKPFNNILNRPSSINAKAIDRMPQIAIKTSPAEPPKESEVKEAIKLLSNGKAPGSDSIPAEIYKAGGTSLVTEAH
;
A
#
# COMPACT_ATOMS: atom_id res chain seq x y z
N MET A 1 -14.42 26.94 26.37
CA MET A 1 -14.11 25.51 26.21
C MET A 1 -13.84 25.24 24.73
N PRO A 2 -12.62 24.92 24.31
CA PRO A 2 -12.29 24.69 22.90
C PRO A 2 -12.88 23.35 22.44
N ILE A 3 -13.74 23.41 21.42
CA ILE A 3 -14.41 22.24 20.83
C ILE A 3 -13.38 21.48 20.00
N GLN A 4 -12.93 20.33 20.49
CA GLN A 4 -12.06 19.45 19.70
C GLN A 4 -12.86 18.82 18.55
N PRO A 5 -12.33 18.84 17.31
CA PRO A 5 -12.99 18.21 16.18
C PRO A 5 -13.08 16.69 16.39
N ARG A 6 -14.25 16.11 16.10
CA ARG A 6 -14.48 14.66 16.15
C ARG A 6 -13.47 13.93 15.27
N GLN A 7 -12.50 13.26 15.86
CA GLN A 7 -11.66 12.32 15.13
C GLN A 7 -12.47 11.09 14.78
N ARG A 8 -12.44 10.67 13.51
CA ARG A 8 -13.03 9.39 13.10
C ARG A 8 -12.34 8.25 13.87
N PRO A 9 -13.07 7.24 14.34
CA PRO A 9 -12.45 6.06 14.93
C PRO A 9 -11.50 5.45 13.90
N GLN A 10 -10.19 5.54 14.17
CA GLN A 10 -9.20 4.84 13.38
C GLN A 10 -9.36 3.36 13.70
N GLY A 11 -9.52 2.52 12.68
CA GLY A 11 -9.48 1.07 12.84
C GLY A 11 -8.18 0.61 13.49
N LYS A 12 -8.11 -0.65 13.93
CA LYS A 12 -6.87 -1.24 14.46
C LYS A 12 -5.73 -0.96 13.47
N LYS A 13 -4.63 -0.38 13.96
CA LYS A 13 -3.44 -0.10 13.15
C LYS A 13 -2.92 -1.44 12.63
N THR A 14 -2.83 -1.58 11.32
CA THR A 14 -2.21 -2.75 10.71
C THR A 14 -0.72 -2.76 11.04
N ASN A 15 -0.15 -3.95 11.21
CA ASN A 15 1.29 -4.09 11.39
C ASN A 15 2.01 -3.48 10.17
N ARG A 16 3.10 -2.75 10.44
CA ARG A 16 3.90 -2.15 9.37
C ARG A 16 4.59 -3.28 8.60
N ARG A 17 4.60 -3.17 7.26
CA ARG A 17 5.24 -4.15 6.38
C ARG A 17 6.72 -4.32 6.73
N LEU A 18 7.19 -5.56 6.72
CA LEU A 18 8.61 -5.90 6.93
C LEU A 18 9.45 -5.46 5.71
N ASN A 19 10.71 -5.09 5.97
CA ASN A 19 11.61 -4.65 4.91
C ASN A 19 12.30 -5.83 4.21
N VAL A 20 11.54 -6.48 3.33
CA VAL A 20 11.97 -7.64 2.55
C VAL A 20 13.17 -7.37 1.63
N SER A 21 13.43 -6.12 1.24
CA SER A 21 14.59 -5.77 0.39
C SER A 21 15.93 -6.11 1.05
N LYS A 22 16.00 -6.16 2.38
CA LYS A 22 17.23 -6.53 3.08
C LYS A 22 17.60 -8.01 2.90
N LEU A 23 16.66 -8.88 2.51
CA LEU A 23 16.92 -10.29 2.22
C LEU A 23 17.72 -10.51 0.93
N GLU A 24 17.86 -9.48 0.07
CA GLU A 24 18.76 -9.55 -1.09
C GLU A 24 20.22 -9.71 -0.67
N ARG A 25 20.58 -9.30 0.56
CA ARG A 25 21.91 -9.49 1.12
C ARG A 25 22.04 -10.90 1.70
N HIS A 26 22.98 -11.68 1.15
CA HIS A 26 23.24 -13.06 1.54
C HIS A 26 23.48 -13.23 3.05
N SER A 27 24.26 -12.34 3.67
CA SER A 27 24.56 -12.39 5.10
C SER A 27 23.32 -12.22 5.99
N VAL A 28 22.40 -11.34 5.61
CA VAL A 28 21.15 -11.13 6.36
C VAL A 28 20.26 -12.37 6.25
N ARG A 29 20.21 -12.98 5.06
CA ARG A 29 19.44 -14.21 4.84
C ARG A 29 19.97 -15.37 5.68
N GLN A 30 21.29 -15.55 5.74
CA GLN A 30 21.90 -16.61 6.55
C GLN A 30 21.65 -16.40 8.06
N ASN A 31 21.96 -15.21 8.57
CA ASN A 31 21.75 -14.90 10.00
C ASN A 31 20.29 -15.07 10.42
N LEU A 32 19.34 -14.65 9.57
CA LEU A 32 17.91 -14.85 9.82
C LEU A 32 17.53 -16.33 9.82
N SER A 33 18.08 -17.13 8.90
CA SER A 33 17.79 -18.56 8.86
C SER A 33 18.34 -19.32 10.08
N GLU A 34 19.54 -18.97 10.55
CA GLU A 34 20.16 -19.59 11.74
C GLU A 34 19.40 -19.23 13.02
N ASP A 35 19.03 -17.96 13.19
CA ASP A 35 18.27 -17.48 14.35
C ASP A 35 16.83 -18.03 14.36
N LEU A 36 16.20 -18.19 13.18
CA LEU A 36 14.91 -18.85 13.07
C LEU A 36 15.00 -20.32 13.44
N ASN A 37 15.97 -21.07 12.91
CA ASN A 37 16.14 -22.48 13.26
C ASN A 37 16.33 -22.64 14.77
N SER A 38 17.24 -21.86 15.38
CA SER A 38 17.49 -21.97 16.83
C SER A 38 16.27 -21.66 17.71
N LYS A 39 15.40 -20.74 17.29
CA LYS A 39 14.22 -20.33 18.09
C LYS A 39 13.00 -21.19 17.83
N LEU A 40 12.86 -21.73 16.62
CA LEU A 40 11.79 -22.66 16.28
C LEU A 40 12.04 -24.04 16.91
N ASP A 41 13.29 -24.50 16.96
CA ASP A 41 13.65 -25.77 17.62
C ASP A 41 13.38 -25.76 19.14
N GLN A 42 13.21 -24.58 19.74
CA GLN A 42 12.87 -24.41 21.16
C GLN A 42 11.36 -24.36 21.43
N LEU A 43 10.52 -24.27 20.39
CA LEU A 43 9.08 -24.32 20.53
C LEU A 43 8.62 -25.78 20.67
N SER A 44 7.79 -26.04 21.68
CA SER A 44 7.11 -27.32 21.83
C SER A 44 5.65 -27.18 21.44
N PHE A 45 5.24 -27.88 20.38
CA PHE A 45 3.84 -28.01 19.97
C PHE A 45 3.24 -29.27 20.61
N GLY A 46 1.97 -29.23 21.02
CA GLY A 46 1.22 -30.36 21.57
C GLY A 46 0.65 -30.18 22.98
N THR A 47 0.89 -29.05 23.65
CA THR A 47 0.36 -28.78 25.01
C THR A 47 -0.90 -27.91 25.03
N ASN A 48 -1.18 -27.19 23.93
CA ASN A 48 -2.14 -26.09 23.86
C ASN A 48 -3.10 -26.28 22.67
N GLY A 49 -4.10 -25.40 22.52
CA GLY A 49 -4.98 -25.43 21.36
C GLY A 49 -4.26 -25.02 20.06
N ALA A 50 -4.68 -25.53 18.90
CA ALA A 50 -4.04 -25.25 17.61
C ALA A 50 -3.89 -23.75 17.27
N GLU A 51 -4.82 -22.90 17.74
CA GLU A 51 -4.74 -21.44 17.61
C GLU A 51 -3.61 -20.81 18.44
N GLU A 52 -3.33 -21.36 19.62
CA GLU A 52 -2.28 -20.89 20.52
C GLU A 52 -0.90 -21.32 20.01
N GLU A 53 -0.82 -22.53 19.45
CA GLU A 53 0.36 -23.05 18.77
C GLU A 53 0.73 -22.22 17.54
N TRP A 54 -0.26 -21.96 16.69
CA TRP A 54 -0.08 -21.07 15.54
C TRP A 54 0.32 -19.65 15.96
N ALA A 55 -0.28 -19.13 17.04
CA ALA A 55 0.08 -17.83 17.57
C ALA A 55 1.54 -17.79 18.04
N ALA A 56 2.00 -18.80 18.77
CA ALA A 56 3.38 -18.92 19.24
C ALA A 56 4.38 -18.98 18.07
N PHE A 57 4.11 -19.85 17.09
CA PHE A 57 4.92 -19.96 15.87
C PHE A 57 5.01 -18.62 15.14
N ARG A 58 3.86 -18.02 14.81
CA ARG A 58 3.77 -16.75 14.10
C ARG A 58 4.53 -15.64 14.84
N ASP A 59 4.35 -15.54 16.14
CA ASP A 59 4.96 -14.47 16.92
C ASP A 59 6.48 -14.63 17.00
N VAL A 60 7.01 -15.85 17.10
CA VAL A 60 8.45 -16.13 16.99
C VAL A 60 9.00 -15.74 15.62
N VAL A 61 8.35 -16.19 14.53
CA VAL A 61 8.78 -15.87 13.16
C VAL A 61 8.72 -14.37 12.90
N HIS A 62 7.67 -13.69 13.36
CA HIS A 62 7.51 -12.27 13.15
C HIS A 62 8.51 -11.44 13.97
N ASN A 63 8.74 -11.77 15.25
CA ASN A 63 9.65 -11.03 16.13
C ASN A 63 11.12 -11.19 15.71
N THR A 64 11.53 -12.41 15.35
CA THR A 64 12.86 -12.67 14.78
C THR A 64 13.07 -11.92 13.48
N THR A 65 12.07 -11.94 12.60
CA THR A 65 12.17 -11.25 11.33
C THR A 65 12.25 -9.74 11.53
N ILE A 66 11.50 -9.16 12.47
CA ILE A 66 11.61 -7.73 12.81
C ILE A 66 13.03 -7.39 13.26
N ALA A 67 13.66 -8.23 14.10
CA ALA A 67 14.99 -7.96 14.62
C ALA A 67 16.07 -7.89 13.52
N HIS A 68 15.92 -8.68 12.44
CA HIS A 68 16.89 -8.70 11.33
C HIS A 68 16.54 -7.74 10.18
N LEU A 69 15.25 -7.60 9.85
CA LEU A 69 14.80 -6.84 8.68
C LEU A 69 14.37 -5.41 9.01
N ASP A 70 14.00 -5.10 10.25
CA ASP A 70 13.23 -3.90 10.62
C ASP A 70 11.90 -3.77 9.86
N GLN A 71 11.06 -2.87 10.33
CA GLN A 71 9.84 -2.46 9.63
C GLN A 71 10.14 -1.40 8.56
N ASN A 72 9.41 -1.44 7.46
CA ASN A 72 9.43 -0.39 6.46
C ASN A 72 9.02 0.94 7.11
N THR A 73 9.94 1.90 7.07
CA THR A 73 9.65 3.28 7.45
C THR A 73 9.10 4.00 6.23
N ARG A 74 7.93 4.65 6.39
CA ARG A 74 7.42 5.54 5.36
C ARG A 74 8.31 6.78 5.35
N LYS A 75 9.24 6.86 4.40
CA LYS A 75 9.87 8.12 4.06
C LYS A 75 8.87 8.91 3.23
N HIS A 76 8.32 9.99 3.79
CA HIS A 76 7.55 10.93 2.99
C HIS A 76 8.54 11.62 2.07
N GLN A 77 8.60 11.20 0.82
CA GLN A 77 9.33 11.96 -0.19
C GLN A 77 8.46 13.17 -0.53
N ASP A 78 8.82 14.32 0.01
CA ASP A 78 8.27 15.60 -0.42
C ASP A 78 9.07 16.13 -1.61
N TRP A 79 8.43 16.92 -2.45
CA TRP A 79 9.10 17.58 -3.57
C TRP A 79 10.04 18.70 -3.09
N PHE A 80 9.81 19.22 -1.88
CA PHE A 80 10.61 20.27 -1.27
C PHE A 80 11.80 19.70 -0.51
N ASP A 81 13.01 20.07 -0.94
CA ASP A 81 14.24 19.74 -0.23
C ASP A 81 14.61 20.87 0.74
N ASN A 82 14.41 20.62 2.04
CA ASN A 82 14.76 21.58 3.10
C ASN A 82 16.27 21.84 3.18
N ASN A 83 17.11 20.94 2.65
CA ASN A 83 18.57 21.04 2.73
C ASN A 83 19.19 21.74 1.51
N ASP A 84 18.38 22.14 0.52
CA ASP A 84 18.88 22.90 -0.64
C ASP A 84 19.29 24.32 -0.19
N GLU A 85 20.60 24.58 -0.23
CA GLU A 85 21.18 25.86 0.23
C GLU A 85 20.72 27.04 -0.63
N ASP A 86 20.44 26.82 -1.92
CA ASP A 86 20.00 27.87 -2.84
C ASP A 86 18.60 28.36 -2.47
N ILE A 87 17.67 27.44 -2.17
CA ILE A 87 16.30 27.84 -1.81
C ILE A 87 16.25 28.45 -0.42
N GLN A 88 17.06 27.98 0.53
CA GLN A 88 17.18 28.59 1.85
C GLN A 88 17.66 30.04 1.73
N LYS A 89 18.73 30.27 0.97
CA LYS A 89 19.26 31.61 0.72
C LYS A 89 18.24 32.53 0.05
N LEU A 90 17.55 32.07 -0.99
CA LEU A 90 16.51 32.86 -1.66
C LEU A 90 15.31 33.18 -0.73
N LEU A 91 14.95 32.27 0.17
CA LEU A 91 13.91 32.49 1.16
C LEU A 91 14.34 33.51 2.23
N ASP A 92 15.62 33.55 2.58
CA ASP A 92 16.18 34.55 3.50
C ASP A 92 16.25 35.93 2.85
N GLU A 93 16.77 36.02 1.62
CA GLU A 93 16.78 37.26 0.81
C GLU A 93 15.35 37.83 0.64
N LYS A 94 14.36 36.96 0.41
CA LYS A 94 12.94 37.36 0.33
C LYS A 94 12.44 37.92 1.66
N ARG A 95 12.79 37.29 2.79
CA ARG A 95 12.42 37.75 4.14
C ARG A 95 13.04 39.12 4.43
N GLU A 96 14.29 39.35 4.04
CA GLU A 96 14.99 40.63 4.22
C GLU A 96 14.40 41.75 3.34
N ALA A 97 14.12 41.45 2.07
CA ALA A 97 13.48 42.40 1.17
C ALA A 97 12.06 42.76 1.65
N PHE A 98 11.33 41.80 2.23
CA PHE A 98 10.03 42.06 2.85
C PHE A 98 10.14 42.95 4.09
N ARG A 99 11.12 42.70 4.98
CA ARG A 99 11.40 43.57 6.14
C ARG A 99 11.72 45.00 5.70
N SER A 100 12.54 45.15 4.66
CA SER A 100 12.92 46.46 4.11
C SER A 100 11.73 47.21 3.51
N LEU A 101 10.83 46.50 2.81
CA LEU A 101 9.57 47.06 2.30
C LEU A 101 8.62 47.48 3.43
N GLN A 102 8.60 46.74 4.53
CA GLN A 102 7.72 47.05 5.66
C GLN A 102 8.15 48.33 6.41
N GLN A 103 9.44 48.66 6.40
CA GLN A 103 9.96 49.91 6.96
C GLN A 103 9.61 51.14 6.11
N ASP A 104 9.27 50.95 4.83
CA ASP A 104 9.05 52.05 3.88
C ASP A 104 8.17 51.56 2.72
N THR A 105 6.87 51.57 2.98
CA THR A 105 5.85 50.97 2.12
C THR A 105 5.54 51.77 0.86
N THR A 106 5.94 53.04 0.81
CA THR A 106 5.73 53.96 -0.32
C THR A 106 6.87 53.90 -1.35
N SER A 107 8.03 53.33 -1.00
CA SER A 107 9.15 53.20 -1.91
C SER A 107 8.90 52.20 -3.05
N ALA A 108 8.80 52.72 -4.28
CA ALA A 108 8.65 51.91 -5.49
C ALA A 108 9.84 50.96 -5.72
N SER A 109 11.07 51.39 -5.39
CA SER A 109 12.29 50.60 -5.57
C SER A 109 12.34 49.36 -4.65
N LYS A 110 11.95 49.51 -3.38
CA LYS A 110 11.88 48.37 -2.44
C LYS A 110 10.81 47.37 -2.85
N LYS A 111 9.69 47.86 -3.40
CA LYS A 111 8.61 47.03 -3.94
C LYS A 111 9.05 46.24 -5.18
N THR A 112 9.80 46.85 -6.10
CA THR A 112 10.34 46.13 -7.28
C THR A 112 11.38 45.10 -6.86
N ALA A 113 12.30 45.43 -5.95
CA ALA A 113 13.30 44.49 -5.42
C ALA A 113 12.64 43.25 -4.78
N TYR A 114 11.64 43.45 -3.91
CA TYR A 114 10.89 42.34 -3.31
C TYR A 114 10.17 41.48 -4.36
N ASN A 115 9.52 42.10 -5.36
CA ASN A 115 8.84 41.36 -6.42
C ASN A 115 9.82 40.53 -7.27
N THR A 116 11.00 41.05 -7.56
CA THR A 116 12.06 40.34 -8.29
C THR A 116 12.54 39.12 -7.50
N ILE A 117 12.83 39.26 -6.20
CA ILE A 117 13.25 38.14 -5.35
C ILE A 117 12.11 37.12 -5.18
N LYS A 118 10.87 37.60 -5.00
CA LYS A 118 9.68 36.74 -4.95
C LYS A 118 9.53 35.91 -6.24
N SER A 119 9.76 36.52 -7.41
CA SER A 119 9.73 35.83 -8.70
C SER A 119 10.81 34.74 -8.78
N LYS A 120 12.04 35.04 -8.35
CA LYS A 120 13.14 34.06 -8.28
C LYS A 120 12.81 32.87 -7.38
N VAL A 121 12.28 33.12 -6.17
CA VAL A 121 11.81 32.06 -5.26
C VAL A 121 10.73 31.21 -5.93
N GLN A 122 9.74 31.83 -6.56
CA GLN A 122 8.67 31.09 -7.24
C GLN A 122 9.20 30.25 -8.40
N ALA A 123 10.16 30.75 -9.17
CA ALA A 123 10.79 30.02 -10.26
C ALA A 123 11.54 28.78 -9.75
N LYS A 124 12.40 28.94 -8.73
CA LYS A 124 13.14 27.82 -8.12
C LYS A 124 12.21 26.78 -7.50
N LEU A 125 11.14 27.19 -6.80
CA LEU A 125 10.16 26.25 -6.25
C LEU A 125 9.45 25.44 -7.35
N ARG A 126 9.08 26.07 -8.48
CA ARG A 126 8.51 25.35 -9.62
C ARG A 126 9.50 24.37 -10.23
N GLU A 127 10.75 24.79 -10.43
CA GLU A 127 11.80 23.93 -10.96
C GLU A 127 12.03 22.68 -10.07
N MET A 128 12.10 22.87 -8.75
CA MET A 128 12.21 21.76 -7.79
C MET A 128 11.03 20.80 -7.91
N GLN A 129 9.80 21.35 -7.94
CA GLN A 129 8.57 20.56 -8.08
C GLN A 129 8.54 19.80 -9.41
N ASP A 130 8.84 20.46 -10.52
CA ASP A 130 8.84 19.87 -11.86
C ASP A 130 9.91 18.78 -11.98
N SER A 131 11.13 19.01 -11.46
CA SER A 131 12.19 18.00 -11.45
C SER A 131 11.79 16.74 -10.68
N TRP A 132 11.05 16.90 -9.58
CA TRP A 132 10.56 15.80 -8.77
C TRP A 132 9.44 15.05 -9.49
N LEU A 133 8.50 15.77 -10.12
CA LEU A 133 7.42 15.18 -10.92
C LEU A 133 7.97 14.42 -12.13
N SER A 134 8.96 14.97 -12.85
CA SER A 134 9.63 14.29 -13.96
C SER A 134 10.34 13.02 -13.51
N ARG A 135 11.05 13.05 -12.36
CA ARG A 135 11.66 11.85 -11.79
C ARG A 135 10.63 10.79 -11.43
N LYS A 136 9.50 11.19 -10.83
CA LYS A 136 8.39 10.29 -10.50
C LYS A 136 7.72 9.70 -11.74
N ALA A 137 7.53 10.50 -12.79
CA ALA A 137 7.01 10.01 -14.07
C ALA A 137 7.95 8.97 -14.69
N ASN A 138 9.26 9.20 -14.68
CA ASN A 138 10.25 8.24 -15.18
C ASN A 138 10.29 6.95 -14.35
N GLU A 139 10.13 7.03 -13.03
CA GLU A 139 10.03 5.86 -12.15
C GLU A 139 8.81 5.00 -12.51
N ILE A 140 7.65 5.64 -12.71
CA ILE A 140 6.41 4.96 -13.13
C ILE A 140 6.60 4.30 -14.50
N GLN A 141 7.15 5.05 -15.47
CA GLN A 141 7.41 4.53 -16.82
C GLN A 141 8.33 3.31 -16.77
N LYS A 142 9.42 3.39 -15.99
CA LYS A 142 10.36 2.27 -15.81
C LYS A 142 9.67 1.01 -15.29
N HIS A 143 8.76 1.15 -14.33
CA HIS A 143 7.99 0.02 -13.81
C HIS A 143 7.04 -0.59 -14.84
N THR A 144 6.41 0.25 -15.67
CA THR A 144 5.60 -0.20 -16.81
C THR A 144 6.44 -0.98 -17.80
N ASP A 145 7.61 -0.45 -18.18
CA ASP A 145 8.49 -1.06 -19.17
C ASP A 145 9.08 -2.41 -18.67
N SER A 146 9.37 -2.53 -17.37
CA SER A 146 9.91 -3.77 -16.79
C SER A 146 8.85 -4.79 -16.35
N ASN A 147 7.56 -4.52 -16.58
CA ASN A 147 6.43 -5.34 -16.11
C ASN A 147 6.52 -5.72 -14.61
N THR A 148 7.12 -4.84 -13.81
CA THR A 148 7.25 -5.00 -12.36
C THR A 148 6.15 -4.23 -11.66
N PRO A 149 5.44 -4.81 -10.68
CA PRO A 149 4.43 -4.07 -9.92
C PRO A 149 5.06 -2.86 -9.23
N SER A 150 4.55 -1.65 -9.51
CA SER A 150 5.00 -0.44 -8.82
C SER A 150 4.66 -0.50 -7.33
N VAL A 151 5.66 -0.27 -6.48
CA VAL A 151 5.52 -0.27 -5.00
C VAL A 151 5.32 1.16 -4.46
N SER A 152 5.56 2.18 -5.29
CA SER A 152 5.45 3.59 -4.92
C SER A 152 3.98 4.03 -4.94
N PRO A 153 3.47 4.67 -3.86
CA PRO A 153 2.18 5.34 -3.90
C PRO A 153 2.19 6.37 -5.03
N TYR A 154 1.20 6.30 -5.93
CA TYR A 154 0.99 7.34 -6.92
C TYR A 154 0.92 8.71 -6.21
N PRO A 155 1.55 9.77 -6.75
CA PRO A 155 1.44 11.12 -6.23
C PRO A 155 0.07 11.75 -6.54
N GLU A 156 -1.00 10.97 -6.45
CA GLU A 156 -2.39 11.37 -6.67
C GLU A 156 -2.81 12.51 -5.74
N GLY A 157 -2.19 12.62 -4.55
CA GLY A 157 -2.47 13.69 -3.60
C GLY A 157 -2.00 15.08 -4.02
N HIS A 158 -0.97 15.18 -4.88
CA HIS A 158 -0.40 16.47 -5.28
C HIS A 158 -0.89 16.95 -6.64
N LEU A 159 -1.24 16.03 -7.54
CA LEU A 159 -1.72 16.34 -8.89
C LEU A 159 -3.24 16.62 -8.93
N ARG A 160 -3.98 16.07 -7.97
CA ARG A 160 -5.43 16.15 -7.98
C ARG A 160 -5.87 17.36 -7.16
N ALA A 161 -6.16 18.48 -7.83
CA ALA A 161 -7.25 19.30 -7.38
C ALA A 161 -8.43 18.34 -7.17
N THR A 162 -8.96 18.25 -5.94
CA THR A 162 -10.09 17.37 -5.63
C THR A 162 -11.34 17.90 -6.34
N VAL A 163 -11.37 17.76 -7.67
CA VAL A 163 -12.54 18.00 -8.48
C VAL A 163 -13.50 16.89 -8.07
N HIS A 164 -14.44 17.26 -7.21
CA HIS A 164 -15.62 16.45 -6.96
C HIS A 164 -16.42 16.46 -8.25
N TRP A 165 -16.02 15.62 -9.19
CA TRP A 165 -16.83 15.32 -10.36
C TRP A 165 -18.11 14.69 -9.83
N LYS A 166 -19.19 15.48 -9.76
CA LYS A 166 -20.52 14.90 -9.74
C LYS A 166 -20.70 14.38 -11.14
N SER A 167 -20.85 13.07 -11.28
CA SER A 167 -21.13 12.45 -12.56
C SER A 167 -22.62 12.23 -12.67
N PRO A 168 -23.34 13.22 -13.25
CA PRO A 168 -24.77 13.09 -13.40
C PRO A 168 -25.07 11.91 -14.32
N LEU A 169 -26.09 11.14 -13.96
CA LEU A 169 -26.55 10.01 -14.78
C LEU A 169 -27.69 10.46 -15.67
N LEU A 170 -27.77 9.91 -16.87
CA LEU A 170 -28.95 10.10 -17.71
C LEU A 170 -30.13 9.27 -17.17
N SER A 171 -31.33 9.84 -17.30
CA SER A 171 -32.59 9.15 -17.05
C SER A 171 -32.77 7.93 -17.97
N ALA A 172 -33.80 7.12 -17.68
CA ALA A 172 -34.22 5.98 -18.51
C ALA A 172 -34.41 6.33 -19.98
N ASP A 173 -35.03 7.48 -20.21
CA ASP A 173 -35.47 7.91 -21.52
C ASP A 173 -34.44 8.87 -22.16
N GLY A 174 -33.27 9.03 -21.55
CA GLY A 174 -32.18 9.88 -22.06
C GLY A 174 -32.42 11.40 -21.97
N SER A 175 -33.58 11.84 -21.48
CA SER A 175 -34.01 13.24 -21.56
C SER A 175 -33.49 14.17 -20.46
N THR A 176 -33.14 13.63 -19.28
CA THR A 176 -32.75 14.45 -18.12
C THR A 176 -31.52 13.91 -17.40
N LEU A 177 -30.72 14.83 -16.84
CA LEU A 177 -29.55 14.53 -16.01
C LEU A 177 -29.96 14.43 -14.53
N LEU A 178 -29.76 13.26 -13.95
CA LEU A 178 -29.96 12.95 -12.54
C LEU A 178 -28.70 13.36 -11.75
N THR A 179 -28.82 14.42 -10.96
CA THR A 179 -27.76 14.96 -10.11
C THR A 179 -27.92 14.60 -8.63
N GLU A 180 -29.12 14.20 -8.21
CA GLU A 180 -29.44 13.85 -6.83
C GLU A 180 -29.11 12.39 -6.50
N LYS A 181 -28.61 12.14 -5.28
CA LYS A 181 -28.16 10.81 -4.84
C LYS A 181 -29.29 9.77 -4.85
N ASN A 182 -30.49 10.15 -4.41
CA ASN A 182 -31.62 9.21 -4.29
C ASN A 182 -32.16 8.77 -5.65
N THR A 183 -32.23 9.70 -6.62
CA THR A 183 -32.69 9.40 -7.98
C THR A 183 -31.64 8.59 -8.74
N THR A 184 -30.36 8.89 -8.54
CA THR A 184 -29.21 8.09 -9.01
C THR A 184 -29.32 6.64 -8.52
N LEU A 185 -29.47 6.42 -7.20
CA LEU A 185 -29.59 5.06 -6.63
C LEU A 185 -30.80 4.28 -7.18
N LYS A 186 -31.97 4.94 -7.31
CA LYS A 186 -33.16 4.31 -7.92
C LYS A 186 -32.93 3.94 -9.40
N ARG A 187 -32.17 4.75 -10.14
CA ARG A 187 -31.80 4.47 -11.53
C ARG A 187 -30.88 3.25 -11.63
N TRP A 188 -29.86 3.14 -10.75
CA TRP A 188 -28.98 1.96 -10.69
C TRP A 188 -29.73 0.68 -10.35
N ALA A 189 -30.73 0.74 -9.45
CA ALA A 189 -31.47 -0.44 -9.01
C ALA A 189 -32.18 -1.19 -10.16
N LYS A 190 -32.65 -0.47 -11.19
CA LYS A 190 -33.38 -1.06 -12.33
C LYS A 190 -32.49 -2.00 -13.18
N PRO A 191 -31.34 -1.56 -13.74
CA PRO A 191 -30.40 -2.46 -14.41
C PRO A 191 -29.86 -3.55 -13.49
N PHE A 192 -29.58 -3.24 -12.22
CA PHE A 192 -29.03 -4.21 -11.28
C PHE A 192 -29.98 -5.39 -11.06
N ASN A 193 -31.28 -5.12 -10.86
CA ASN A 193 -32.30 -6.16 -10.79
C ASN A 193 -32.37 -6.99 -12.07
N ASN A 194 -32.31 -6.34 -13.24
CA ASN A 194 -32.38 -7.05 -14.52
C ASN A 194 -31.12 -7.86 -14.83
N ILE A 195 -29.96 -7.55 -14.25
CA ILE A 195 -28.70 -8.27 -14.52
C ILE A 195 -28.48 -9.36 -13.48
N LEU A 196 -28.63 -9.05 -12.19
CA LEU A 196 -28.28 -9.97 -11.11
C LEU A 196 -29.46 -10.82 -10.63
N ASN A 197 -30.68 -10.29 -10.69
CA ASN A 197 -31.88 -10.99 -10.22
C ASN A 197 -32.66 -11.62 -11.39
N ARG A 198 -31.95 -12.10 -12.41
CA ARG A 198 -32.57 -12.83 -13.51
C ARG A 198 -33.09 -14.16 -12.97
N PRO A 199 -34.36 -14.53 -13.25
CA PRO A 199 -34.83 -15.87 -12.93
C PRO A 199 -34.03 -16.87 -13.77
N SER A 200 -33.14 -17.62 -13.13
CA SER A 200 -32.42 -18.71 -13.77
C SER A 200 -33.29 -19.96 -13.75
N SER A 201 -33.69 -20.46 -14.92
CA SER A 201 -34.25 -21.80 -15.04
C SER A 201 -33.10 -22.79 -15.16
N ILE A 202 -32.89 -23.59 -14.13
CA ILE A 202 -31.88 -24.64 -14.17
C ILE A 202 -32.46 -25.79 -15.00
N ASN A 203 -31.78 -26.15 -16.09
CA ASN A 203 -32.23 -27.23 -16.96
C ASN A 203 -31.95 -28.59 -16.30
N ALA A 204 -33.00 -29.28 -15.83
CA ALA A 204 -32.89 -30.60 -15.19
C ALA A 204 -32.14 -31.61 -16.06
N LYS A 205 -32.36 -31.60 -17.39
CA LYS A 205 -31.64 -32.48 -18.33
C LYS A 205 -30.14 -32.22 -18.39
N ALA A 206 -29.68 -31.00 -18.05
CA ALA A 206 -28.27 -30.68 -17.99
C ALA A 206 -27.62 -31.20 -16.69
N ILE A 207 -28.34 -31.13 -15.57
CA ILE A 207 -27.91 -31.75 -14.30
C ILE A 207 -27.81 -33.27 -14.46
N ASP A 208 -28.81 -33.90 -15.07
CA ASP A 208 -28.84 -35.36 -15.27
C ASP A 208 -27.70 -35.85 -16.20
N ARG A 209 -27.17 -34.97 -17.06
CA ARG A 209 -26.02 -35.25 -17.93
C ARG A 209 -24.67 -35.00 -17.26
N MET A 210 -24.63 -34.31 -16.12
CA MET A 210 -23.36 -34.07 -15.42
C MET A 210 -22.90 -35.37 -14.75
N PRO A 211 -21.69 -35.86 -15.05
CA PRO A 211 -21.15 -37.05 -14.40
C PRO A 211 -21.01 -36.78 -12.90
N GLN A 212 -21.73 -37.54 -12.08
CA GLN A 212 -21.62 -37.47 -10.63
C GLN A 212 -20.31 -38.14 -10.22
N ILE A 213 -19.35 -37.35 -9.72
CA ILE A 213 -18.12 -37.87 -9.13
C ILE A 213 -18.49 -38.46 -7.78
N ALA A 214 -18.08 -39.70 -7.50
CA ALA A 214 -18.31 -40.33 -6.21
C ALA A 214 -17.77 -39.44 -5.09
N ILE A 215 -18.60 -39.20 -4.07
CA ILE A 215 -18.21 -38.41 -2.90
C ILE A 215 -17.07 -39.17 -2.21
N LYS A 216 -15.87 -38.58 -2.19
CA LYS A 216 -14.76 -39.09 -1.40
C LYS A 216 -15.05 -38.80 0.08
N THR A 217 -15.60 -39.79 0.78
CA THR A 217 -15.91 -39.71 2.22
C THR A 217 -14.67 -39.88 3.11
N SER A 218 -13.57 -40.35 2.53
CA SER A 218 -12.30 -40.50 3.25
C SER A 218 -11.62 -39.13 3.39
N PRO A 219 -11.13 -38.75 4.59
CA PRO A 219 -10.32 -37.55 4.74
C PRO A 219 -9.08 -37.67 3.85
N ALA A 220 -8.66 -36.57 3.25
CA ALA A 220 -7.41 -36.53 2.50
C ALA A 220 -6.25 -36.97 3.40
N GLU A 221 -5.27 -37.67 2.83
CA GLU A 221 -4.02 -37.94 3.52
C GLU A 221 -3.40 -36.60 3.97
N PRO A 222 -2.79 -36.55 5.17
CA PRO A 222 -2.10 -35.34 5.62
C PRO A 222 -1.03 -34.97 4.59
N PRO A 223 -0.81 -33.66 4.34
CA PRO A 223 0.20 -33.22 3.40
C PRO A 223 1.57 -33.76 3.81
N LYS A 224 2.46 -33.99 2.84
CA LYS A 224 3.84 -34.39 3.12
C LYS A 224 4.72 -33.15 3.29
N GLU A 225 5.77 -33.25 4.10
CA GLU A 225 6.75 -32.16 4.26
C GLU A 225 7.34 -31.71 2.91
N SER A 226 7.54 -32.64 1.97
CA SER A 226 7.99 -32.32 0.60
C SER A 226 6.99 -31.45 -0.18
N GLU A 227 5.70 -31.67 0.02
CA GLU A 227 4.63 -30.88 -0.63
C GLU A 227 4.57 -29.47 -0.03
N VAL A 228 4.73 -29.34 1.30
CA VAL A 228 4.82 -28.03 1.98
C VAL A 228 6.03 -27.26 1.47
N LYS A 229 7.19 -27.92 1.34
CA LYS A 229 8.42 -27.32 0.80
C LYS A 229 8.26 -26.85 -0.65
N GLU A 230 7.53 -27.61 -1.48
CA GLU A 230 7.24 -27.22 -2.85
C GLU A 230 6.25 -26.05 -2.92
N ALA A 231 5.19 -26.08 -2.09
CA ALA A 231 4.22 -24.99 -1.97
C ALA A 231 4.91 -23.67 -1.58
N ILE A 232 5.82 -23.69 -0.61
CA ILE A 232 6.60 -22.51 -0.19
C ILE A 232 7.45 -21.96 -1.34
N LYS A 233 8.07 -22.82 -2.15
CA LYS A 233 8.85 -22.40 -3.33
C LYS A 233 7.95 -21.70 -4.37
N LEU A 234 6.74 -22.20 -4.58
CA LEU A 234 5.77 -21.68 -5.55
C LEU A 234 5.11 -20.36 -5.14
N LEU A 235 5.22 -19.94 -3.87
CA LEU A 235 4.69 -18.65 -3.44
C LEU A 235 5.26 -17.51 -4.29
N SER A 236 4.43 -16.51 -4.61
CA SER A 236 4.90 -15.35 -5.37
C SER A 236 5.49 -14.29 -4.44
N ASN A 237 6.65 -13.75 -4.83
CA ASN A 237 7.32 -12.67 -4.09
C ASN A 237 6.62 -11.32 -4.35
N GLY A 238 6.76 -10.37 -3.43
CA GLY A 238 6.23 -9.01 -3.54
C GLY A 238 4.72 -8.89 -3.33
N LYS A 239 4.04 -9.97 -2.92
CA LYS A 239 2.62 -9.95 -2.57
C LYS A 239 2.40 -9.38 -1.17
N ALA A 240 1.18 -8.91 -0.93
CA ALA A 240 0.80 -8.47 0.40
C ALA A 240 0.77 -9.69 1.36
N PRO A 241 1.33 -9.58 2.57
CA PRO A 241 1.20 -10.63 3.58
C PRO A 241 -0.24 -10.74 4.07
N GLY A 242 -0.60 -11.90 4.64
CA GLY A 242 -1.91 -12.17 5.19
C GLY A 242 -2.14 -11.50 6.55
N SER A 243 -3.11 -12.00 7.30
CA SER A 243 -3.37 -11.58 8.69
C SER A 243 -2.18 -11.84 9.62
N ASP A 244 -1.35 -12.83 9.29
CA ASP A 244 -0.09 -13.18 9.95
C ASP A 244 1.00 -12.11 9.78
N SER A 245 0.87 -11.20 8.81
CA SER A 245 1.88 -10.18 8.47
C SER A 245 3.24 -10.75 8.02
N ILE A 246 3.32 -12.03 7.66
CA ILE A 246 4.55 -12.71 7.22
C ILE A 246 4.56 -12.81 5.68
N PRO A 247 5.43 -12.08 4.96
CA PRO A 247 5.56 -12.21 3.52
C PRO A 247 6.20 -13.54 3.08
N ALA A 248 5.88 -13.96 1.84
CA ALA A 248 6.35 -15.20 1.21
C ALA A 248 7.88 -15.37 1.22
N GLU A 249 8.61 -14.26 1.11
CA GLU A 249 10.07 -14.23 1.11
C GLU A 249 10.67 -14.74 2.42
N ILE A 250 9.98 -14.57 3.55
CA ILE A 250 10.44 -15.09 4.85
C ILE A 250 10.32 -16.60 4.87
N TYR A 251 9.19 -17.16 4.42
CA TYR A 251 9.01 -18.61 4.30
C TYR A 251 10.08 -19.24 3.40
N LYS A 252 10.52 -18.54 2.34
CA LYS A 252 11.61 -18.98 1.46
C LYS A 252 13.02 -18.80 2.04
N ALA A 253 13.19 -17.89 2.98
CA ALA A 253 14.47 -17.57 3.60
C ALA A 253 14.71 -18.32 4.91
N GLY A 254 13.65 -18.73 5.60
CA GLY A 254 13.68 -19.21 6.98
C GLY A 254 14.22 -20.61 7.23
N GLY A 255 14.88 -21.25 6.24
CA GLY A 255 15.56 -22.51 6.45
C GLY A 255 14.64 -23.73 6.54
N THR A 256 15.16 -24.83 7.09
CA THR A 256 14.47 -26.12 7.19
C THR A 256 13.55 -26.21 8.39
N SER A 257 13.93 -25.67 9.56
CA SER A 257 13.08 -25.74 10.77
C SER A 257 11.75 -25.00 10.56
N LEU A 258 11.75 -23.94 9.76
CA LEU A 258 10.51 -23.24 9.42
C LEU A 258 9.57 -24.09 8.55
N VAL A 259 10.10 -25.01 7.73
CA VAL A 259 9.28 -25.92 6.92
C VAL A 259 8.75 -27.07 7.76
N THR A 260 9.55 -27.58 8.72
CA THR A 260 9.14 -28.67 9.61
C THR A 260 8.10 -28.22 10.61
N GLU A 261 8.25 -27.04 11.22
CA GLU A 261 7.27 -26.53 12.19
C GLU A 261 6.01 -25.95 11.52
N ALA A 262 6.03 -25.72 10.20
CA ALA A 262 4.86 -25.30 9.44
C ALA A 262 4.04 -26.48 8.87
N HIS A 263 4.58 -27.72 8.95
CA HIS A 263 3.92 -28.95 8.53
C HIS A 263 3.06 -29.51 9.65
#